data_AF-A0A5D2X1I2-F1
#
_entry.id   AF-A0A5D2X1I2-F1
#
_cell.length_a   1.000
_cell.length_b   1.000
_cell.length_c   1.000
_cell.angle_alpha   90.00
_cell.angle_beta   90.00
_cell.angle_gamma   90.00
#
_symmetry.space_group_name_H-M   'P 1'
#
loop_
_entity.id
_entity.type
_entity.pdbx_description
1 polymer ?
#
loop_
_entity_poly.entity_id
_entity_poly.type
_entity_poly.pdbx_seq_one_letter_code
_entity_poly.pdbx_strand_id
1 'polypeptide(L)'
;MAAANHSPSSPYSCGKDSGPVIPTTSLVTFLERIQETAFQTYERSKFDHKDFIDLSLKFDLSTTVKAFDEISKTENGSVSTKDFEEFIGKWFKSAGEDLVYVEPMDFETEPHGFLPKVENPEVRAWALEVHGLWKKLSREVSSSVHDHPELHTLLPLPVPGMIPGSRFREVYYWDSYWVIRGLLASKMHETAKAIVTNLISLLDTYGYVLNGARAYYTNRSQPPLLSAMVYEIYNRTGDVDLVKKALPALLKEYQFWNSEIHTMIIHDAENCNHSLNRYYAMWNKPRPEASAIDKRFASKFLNVNEKQKFYRELASTAESGWDFSTRWMRNPSEFTSLSTTTILPVDLNAFILRMELDIAFFAKIVGEDAIAEDFLTASHTRKKAFNSVFWNENMGQWVDYWLNYGAEPKEPQTWEAQNQNQNVFASNFVPLWIDLFNSDTPLVEKVTRSLQSSGLLCAAGIATSLTNSGHQWDFPNGWAPIQHMIVEGLWRSASIEARKVARDIAERWIRANYVAYKKTGTMHEKYNVEKCGEYGAGGIYRPQVSVGRMEWC
;
A
#
# COMPACT_ATOMS: atom_id res chain seq x y z
N MET A 1 54.85 -15.45 -5.00
CA MET A 1 54.18 -16.77 -4.99
C MET A 1 53.00 -16.68 -4.03
N ALA A 2 51.88 -17.27 -4.44
CA ALA A 2 50.62 -17.49 -3.72
C ALA A 2 49.76 -16.25 -3.40
N ALA A 3 48.92 -15.89 -4.38
CA ALA A 3 47.62 -15.28 -4.13
C ALA A 3 46.67 -16.38 -3.63
N ALA A 4 46.04 -16.17 -2.47
CA ALA A 4 45.00 -17.05 -1.96
C ALA A 4 43.63 -16.51 -2.42
N ASN A 5 43.01 -17.21 -3.36
CA ASN A 5 41.62 -17.05 -3.73
C ASN A 5 40.74 -17.42 -2.54
N HIS A 6 40.01 -16.45 -1.97
CA HIS A 6 38.82 -16.74 -1.19
C HIS A 6 37.62 -16.84 -2.13
N SER A 7 37.27 -18.07 -2.47
CA SER A 7 35.96 -18.41 -3.04
C SER A 7 34.87 -18.15 -2.00
N PRO A 8 33.71 -17.59 -2.39
CA PRO A 8 32.53 -17.58 -1.55
C PRO A 8 31.78 -18.91 -1.70
N SER A 9 31.74 -19.71 -0.63
CA SER A 9 30.76 -20.79 -0.42
C SER A 9 29.95 -20.41 0.83
N SER A 10 28.62 -20.44 0.84
CA SER A 10 27.74 -21.57 0.52
C SER A 10 26.33 -21.08 0.09
N PRO A 11 25.51 -21.93 -0.55
CA PRO A 11 24.30 -21.55 -1.25
C PRO A 11 23.10 -21.41 -0.30
N TYR A 12 22.14 -20.59 -0.74
CA TYR A 12 20.79 -20.48 -0.22
C TYR A 12 20.26 -21.85 0.24
N SER A 13 19.92 -21.94 1.52
CA SER A 13 19.17 -23.07 2.08
C SER A 13 17.94 -23.36 1.19
N CYS A 14 17.93 -24.54 0.59
CA CYS A 14 16.92 -25.03 -0.34
C CYS A 14 15.66 -25.50 0.43
N GLY A 15 15.11 -24.63 1.27
CA GLY A 15 13.82 -24.85 1.91
C GLY A 15 12.70 -24.77 0.87
N LYS A 16 11.74 -25.68 0.93
CA LYS A 16 10.50 -25.55 0.16
C LYS A 16 9.76 -24.29 0.65
N ASP A 17 9.18 -23.52 -0.26
CA ASP A 17 8.19 -22.49 0.13
C ASP A 17 7.00 -23.20 0.79
N SER A 18 6.89 -23.10 2.12
CA SER A 18 5.91 -23.80 2.95
C SER A 18 4.73 -22.91 3.35
N GLY A 19 4.75 -21.63 2.97
CA GLY A 19 3.72 -20.66 3.33
C GLY A 19 2.36 -20.95 2.68
N PRO A 20 1.25 -20.49 3.28
CA PRO A 20 -0.09 -20.65 2.70
C PRO A 20 -0.19 -19.99 1.32
N VAL A 21 -1.01 -20.57 0.45
CA VAL A 21 -1.33 -20.03 -0.87
C VAL A 21 -2.84 -20.03 -1.04
N ILE A 22 -3.43 -18.85 -1.22
CA ILE A 22 -4.84 -18.72 -1.57
C ILE A 22 -4.97 -18.87 -3.09
N PRO A 23 -5.73 -19.85 -3.60
CA PRO A 23 -5.96 -19.98 -5.03
C PRO A 23 -6.78 -18.80 -5.56
N THR A 24 -6.48 -18.39 -6.79
CA THR A 24 -7.29 -17.41 -7.51
C THR A 24 -8.40 -18.09 -8.32
N THR A 25 -9.29 -17.31 -8.91
CA THR A 25 -10.43 -17.83 -9.68
C THR A 25 -9.98 -18.42 -11.02
N SER A 26 -10.79 -19.32 -11.58
CA SER A 26 -10.57 -19.86 -12.93
C SER A 26 -10.56 -18.76 -13.99
N LEU A 27 -11.34 -17.69 -13.79
CA LEU A 27 -11.34 -16.51 -14.66
C LEU A 27 -9.97 -15.83 -14.65
N VAL A 28 -9.39 -15.53 -13.47
CA VAL A 28 -8.07 -14.89 -13.40
C VAL A 28 -7.01 -15.75 -14.09
N THR A 29 -7.03 -17.07 -13.86
CA THR A 29 -6.10 -18.00 -14.53
C THR A 29 -6.26 -17.97 -16.06
N PHE A 30 -7.48 -17.84 -16.55
CA PHE A 30 -7.73 -17.69 -17.98
C PHE A 30 -7.27 -16.34 -18.53
N LEU A 31 -7.52 -15.25 -17.80
CA LEU A 31 -7.07 -13.90 -18.19
C LEU A 31 -5.53 -13.80 -18.22
N GLU A 32 -4.80 -14.55 -17.39
CA GLU A 32 -3.35 -14.66 -17.51
C GLU A 32 -2.90 -15.27 -18.86
N ARG A 33 -3.65 -16.25 -19.40
CA ARG A 33 -3.41 -16.80 -20.75
C ARG A 33 -3.67 -15.73 -21.81
N ILE A 34 -4.75 -14.97 -21.67
CA ILE A 34 -5.07 -13.85 -22.56
C ILE A 34 -3.96 -12.79 -22.52
N GLN A 35 -3.51 -12.38 -21.33
CA GLN A 35 -2.42 -11.44 -21.13
C GLN A 35 -1.12 -11.94 -21.77
N GLU A 36 -0.77 -13.23 -21.60
CA GLU A 36 0.43 -13.83 -22.18
C GLU A 36 0.37 -13.87 -23.71
N THR A 37 -0.75 -14.28 -24.29
CA THR A 37 -0.94 -14.24 -25.76
C THR A 37 -0.90 -12.82 -26.30
N ALA A 38 -1.51 -11.86 -25.60
CA ALA A 38 -1.46 -10.45 -25.97
C ALA A 38 -0.02 -9.91 -25.93
N PHE A 39 0.76 -10.28 -24.92
CA PHE A 39 2.17 -9.90 -24.80
C PHE A 39 3.05 -10.48 -25.94
N GLN A 40 2.74 -11.67 -26.45
CA GLN A 40 3.44 -12.26 -27.61
C GLN A 40 2.95 -11.70 -28.95
N THR A 41 1.72 -11.18 -28.99
CA THR A 41 1.07 -10.70 -30.23
C THR A 41 1.35 -9.22 -30.50
N TYR A 42 1.37 -8.38 -29.45
CA TYR A 42 1.56 -6.94 -29.59
C TYR A 42 3.03 -6.52 -29.40
N GLU A 43 3.42 -5.39 -30.01
CA GLU A 43 4.68 -4.74 -29.70
C GLU A 43 4.69 -4.24 -28.25
N ARG A 44 5.81 -4.49 -27.53
CA ARG A 44 5.97 -4.24 -26.08
C ARG A 44 5.66 -2.81 -25.61
N SER A 45 5.61 -1.83 -26.52
CA SER A 45 5.47 -0.39 -26.20
C SER A 45 4.03 0.08 -25.97
N LYS A 46 3.01 -0.73 -26.29
CA LYS A 46 1.57 -0.38 -26.20
C LYS A 46 0.77 -1.20 -25.17
N PHE A 47 1.43 -1.98 -24.33
CA PHE A 47 0.79 -3.00 -23.49
C PHE A 47 0.84 -2.64 -22.00
N ASP A 48 -0.32 -2.54 -21.34
CA ASP A 48 -0.40 -2.61 -19.88
C ASP A 48 -0.92 -4.00 -19.49
N HIS A 49 -0.12 -4.71 -18.68
CA HIS A 49 -0.45 -6.06 -18.19
C HIS A 49 -1.80 -6.09 -17.48
N LYS A 50 -2.17 -5.04 -16.73
CA LYS A 50 -3.38 -5.03 -15.92
C LYS A 50 -4.65 -4.85 -16.76
N ASP A 51 -4.59 -4.16 -17.89
CA ASP A 51 -5.78 -3.97 -18.75
C ASP A 51 -6.37 -5.32 -19.22
N PHE A 52 -5.54 -6.34 -19.45
CA PHE A 52 -6.02 -7.66 -19.87
C PHE A 52 -6.55 -8.51 -18.71
N ILE A 53 -6.08 -8.25 -17.48
CA ILE A 53 -6.53 -8.95 -16.27
C ILE A 53 -7.80 -8.33 -15.70
N ASP A 54 -8.10 -7.09 -16.11
CA ASP A 54 -9.32 -6.37 -15.75
C ASP A 54 -10.44 -6.53 -16.78
N LEU A 55 -10.24 -7.33 -17.84
CA LEU A 55 -11.31 -7.66 -18.77
C LEU A 55 -12.41 -8.45 -18.04
N SER A 56 -13.66 -8.16 -18.40
CA SER A 56 -14.83 -8.95 -17.97
C SER A 56 -15.42 -9.72 -19.13
N LEU A 57 -15.99 -10.89 -18.84
CA LEU A 57 -16.56 -11.75 -19.87
C LEU A 57 -17.94 -11.25 -20.31
N LYS A 58 -18.24 -11.41 -21.61
CA LYS A 58 -19.61 -11.25 -22.16
C LYS A 58 -20.43 -12.54 -22.09
N PHE A 59 -19.76 -13.69 -21.96
CA PHE A 59 -20.35 -15.03 -21.98
C PHE A 59 -19.72 -15.88 -20.88
N ASP A 60 -20.24 -17.08 -20.64
CA ASP A 60 -19.66 -17.96 -19.63
C ASP A 60 -18.19 -18.32 -19.94
N LEU A 61 -17.43 -18.56 -18.87
CA LEU A 61 -16.00 -18.84 -18.96
C LEU A 61 -15.72 -20.07 -19.84
N SER A 62 -16.54 -21.13 -19.74
CA SER A 62 -16.27 -22.39 -20.43
C SER A 62 -16.39 -22.24 -21.95
N THR A 63 -17.39 -21.50 -22.42
CA THR A 63 -17.59 -21.21 -23.85
C THR A 63 -16.50 -20.29 -24.36
N THR A 64 -16.14 -19.27 -23.58
CA THR A 64 -15.08 -18.31 -23.97
C THR A 64 -13.71 -18.98 -24.07
N VAL A 65 -13.39 -19.89 -23.15
CA VAL A 65 -12.14 -20.68 -23.18
C VAL A 65 -12.08 -21.55 -24.44
N LYS A 66 -13.18 -22.24 -24.78
CA LYS A 66 -13.23 -23.07 -26.01
C LYS A 66 -12.98 -22.21 -27.26
N ALA A 67 -13.65 -21.07 -27.35
CA ALA A 67 -13.47 -20.15 -28.48
C ALA A 67 -12.04 -19.61 -28.58
N PHE A 68 -11.37 -19.35 -27.44
CA PHE A 68 -9.97 -18.94 -27.44
C PHE A 68 -9.02 -20.05 -27.92
N ASP A 69 -9.33 -21.30 -27.57
CA ASP A 69 -8.51 -22.45 -27.92
C ASP A 69 -8.63 -22.85 -29.40
N GLU A 70 -9.72 -22.43 -30.07
CA GLU A 70 -9.91 -22.58 -31.52
C GLU A 70 -9.10 -21.58 -32.38
N ILE A 71 -8.60 -20.49 -31.78
CA ILE A 71 -7.76 -19.52 -32.51
C ILE A 71 -6.43 -20.17 -32.86
N SER A 72 -6.04 -20.08 -34.14
CA SER A 72 -4.76 -20.57 -34.64
C SER A 72 -3.59 -19.80 -34.01
N LYS A 73 -2.72 -20.51 -33.30
CA LYS A 73 -1.54 -19.97 -32.61
C LYS A 73 -0.27 -20.41 -33.32
N THR A 74 0.74 -19.54 -33.36
CA THR A 74 2.09 -19.91 -33.79
C THR A 74 2.81 -20.73 -32.71
N GLU A 75 4.00 -21.26 -33.02
CA GLU A 75 4.81 -22.03 -32.06
C GLU A 75 5.18 -21.25 -30.79
N ASN A 76 5.30 -19.92 -30.88
CA ASN A 76 5.60 -19.07 -29.73
C ASN A 76 4.34 -18.63 -28.95
N GLY A 77 3.16 -19.12 -29.35
CA GLY A 77 1.88 -18.81 -28.72
C GLY A 77 1.24 -17.49 -29.17
N SER A 78 1.83 -16.78 -30.14
CA SER A 78 1.21 -15.59 -30.73
C SER A 78 0.06 -15.96 -31.66
N VAL A 79 -0.84 -15.01 -31.88
CA VAL A 79 -1.97 -15.09 -32.82
C VAL A 79 -1.89 -13.93 -33.80
N SER A 80 -2.66 -13.97 -34.89
CA SER A 80 -2.76 -12.78 -35.74
C SER A 80 -3.43 -11.64 -34.96
N THR A 81 -2.92 -10.41 -35.10
CA THR A 81 -3.47 -9.23 -34.40
C THR A 81 -4.97 -9.06 -34.68
N LYS A 82 -5.37 -9.29 -35.93
CA LYS A 82 -6.77 -9.20 -36.36
C LYS A 82 -7.65 -10.22 -35.63
N ASP A 83 -7.26 -11.49 -35.62
CA ASP A 83 -8.07 -12.55 -34.98
C ASP A 83 -8.16 -12.34 -33.47
N PHE A 84 -7.08 -11.85 -32.85
CA PHE A 84 -7.07 -11.54 -31.43
C PHE A 84 -7.99 -10.38 -31.08
N GLU A 85 -7.93 -9.28 -31.84
CA GLU A 85 -8.80 -8.12 -31.64
C GLU A 85 -10.29 -8.48 -31.87
N GLU A 86 -10.58 -9.30 -32.89
CA GLU A 86 -11.92 -9.82 -33.12
C GLU A 86 -12.41 -10.70 -31.96
N PHE A 87 -11.54 -11.57 -31.44
CA PHE A 87 -11.83 -12.38 -30.27
C PHE A 87 -12.09 -11.51 -29.02
N ILE A 88 -11.20 -10.57 -28.71
CA ILE A 88 -11.35 -9.67 -27.56
C ILE A 88 -12.65 -8.88 -27.68
N GLY A 89 -12.92 -8.28 -28.84
CA GLY A 89 -14.13 -7.49 -29.10
C GLY A 89 -15.42 -8.31 -29.00
N LYS A 90 -15.39 -9.58 -29.38
CA LYS A 90 -16.56 -10.48 -29.31
C LYS A 90 -16.82 -10.98 -27.89
N TRP A 91 -15.78 -11.37 -27.15
CA TRP A 91 -15.94 -12.17 -25.93
C TRP A 91 -15.75 -11.39 -24.62
N PHE A 92 -15.15 -10.21 -24.66
CA PHE A 92 -14.89 -9.41 -23.46
C PHE A 92 -15.52 -8.03 -23.55
N LYS A 93 -15.86 -7.46 -22.39
CA LYS A 93 -15.98 -6.02 -22.22
C LYS A 93 -14.62 -5.46 -21.83
N SER A 94 -14.39 -4.19 -22.16
CA SER A 94 -13.13 -3.51 -21.87
C SER A 94 -12.95 -3.34 -20.37
N ALA A 95 -11.69 -3.25 -19.95
CA ALA A 95 -11.37 -3.02 -18.55
C ALA A 95 -11.95 -1.68 -18.05
N GLY A 96 -12.66 -1.72 -16.93
CA GLY A 96 -13.37 -0.57 -16.36
C GLY A 96 -14.83 -0.43 -16.79
N GLU A 97 -15.33 -1.22 -17.74
CA GLU A 97 -16.77 -1.30 -18.05
C GLU A 97 -17.59 -1.98 -16.92
N ASP A 98 -16.90 -2.60 -15.97
CA ASP A 98 -17.46 -3.15 -14.73
C ASP A 98 -17.69 -2.09 -13.64
N LEU A 99 -17.31 -0.83 -13.88
CA LEU A 99 -17.57 0.33 -13.03
C LEU A 99 -18.49 1.34 -13.73
N VAL A 100 -19.34 1.97 -12.94
CA VAL A 100 -20.26 3.02 -13.38
C VAL A 100 -19.93 4.31 -12.65
N TYR A 101 -20.02 5.44 -13.34
CA TYR A 101 -19.92 6.76 -12.71
C TYR A 101 -21.14 7.00 -11.83
N VAL A 102 -20.90 7.51 -10.63
CA VAL A 102 -21.95 8.00 -9.74
C VAL A 102 -21.52 9.35 -9.18
N GLU A 103 -22.45 10.29 -9.08
CA GLU A 103 -22.18 11.56 -8.44
C GLU A 103 -22.23 11.37 -6.92
N PRO A 104 -21.19 11.79 -6.16
CA PRO A 104 -21.21 11.66 -4.72
C PRO A 104 -22.36 12.45 -4.11
N MET A 105 -23.13 11.82 -3.22
CA MET A 105 -24.39 12.36 -2.69
C MET A 105 -24.25 13.65 -1.88
N ASP A 106 -23.07 13.87 -1.28
CA ASP A 106 -22.75 15.00 -0.42
C ASP A 106 -21.72 15.95 -1.06
N PHE A 107 -21.56 15.89 -2.39
CA PHE A 107 -20.71 16.81 -3.12
C PHE A 107 -21.37 18.20 -3.27
N GLU A 108 -20.70 19.24 -2.77
CA GLU A 108 -21.06 20.64 -2.99
C GLU A 108 -19.93 21.34 -3.74
N THR A 109 -20.20 22.03 -4.86
CA THR A 109 -19.13 22.67 -5.67
C THR A 109 -18.24 23.62 -4.87
N GLU A 110 -18.83 24.35 -3.93
CA GLU A 110 -18.12 25.19 -2.96
C GLU A 110 -18.61 24.85 -1.55
N PRO A 111 -17.99 23.87 -0.86
CA PRO A 111 -18.46 23.43 0.44
C PRO A 111 -18.46 24.58 1.46
N HIS A 112 -19.50 24.67 2.29
CA HIS A 112 -19.55 25.71 3.31
C HIS A 112 -18.37 25.60 4.29
N GLY A 113 -17.66 26.71 4.50
CA GLY A 113 -16.48 26.73 5.36
C GLY A 113 -15.35 25.85 4.81
N PHE A 114 -15.24 25.70 3.49
CA PHE A 114 -14.12 25.04 2.84
C PHE A 114 -12.83 25.84 3.08
N LEU A 115 -11.86 25.22 3.75
CA LEU A 115 -10.50 25.74 3.98
C LEU A 115 -10.41 27.25 4.31
N PRO A 116 -11.14 27.78 5.31
CA PRO A 116 -11.22 29.22 5.58
C PRO A 116 -9.88 29.85 5.98
N LYS A 117 -8.90 29.02 6.37
CA LYS A 117 -7.53 29.44 6.73
C LYS A 117 -6.62 29.62 5.51
N VAL A 118 -7.06 29.25 4.31
CA VAL A 118 -6.29 29.47 3.07
C VAL A 118 -6.64 30.86 2.54
N GLU A 119 -5.80 31.84 2.90
CA GLU A 119 -6.01 33.26 2.57
C GLU A 119 -5.63 33.59 1.12
N ASN A 120 -4.67 32.87 0.52
CA ASN A 120 -4.25 33.12 -0.85
C ASN A 120 -5.36 32.67 -1.84
N PRO A 121 -5.90 33.58 -2.67
CA PRO A 121 -7.04 33.27 -3.55
C PRO A 121 -6.68 32.28 -4.67
N GLU A 122 -5.45 32.30 -5.19
CA GLU A 122 -5.01 31.35 -6.23
C GLU A 122 -4.90 29.93 -5.68
N VAL A 123 -4.33 29.79 -4.48
CA VAL A 123 -4.21 28.48 -3.81
C VAL A 123 -5.59 27.96 -3.42
N ARG A 124 -6.50 28.84 -2.96
CA ARG A 124 -7.89 28.47 -2.65
C ARG A 124 -8.66 28.02 -3.91
N ALA A 125 -8.48 28.71 -5.03
CA ALA A 125 -9.05 28.31 -6.32
C ALA A 125 -8.52 26.94 -6.77
N TRP A 126 -7.21 26.72 -6.67
CA TRP A 126 -6.63 25.40 -6.94
C TRP A 126 -7.18 24.31 -6.03
N ALA A 127 -7.37 24.57 -4.74
CA ALA A 127 -7.99 23.60 -3.83
C ALA A 127 -9.43 23.25 -4.23
N LEU A 128 -10.20 24.19 -4.81
CA LEU A 128 -11.52 23.92 -5.38
C LEU A 128 -11.45 23.12 -6.69
N GLU A 129 -10.44 23.35 -7.53
CA GLU A 129 -10.19 22.52 -8.72
C GLU A 129 -9.88 21.06 -8.33
N VAL A 130 -9.07 20.89 -7.29
CA VAL A 130 -8.76 19.58 -6.71
C VAL A 130 -10.01 18.95 -6.09
N HIS A 131 -10.85 19.73 -5.41
CA HIS A 131 -12.16 19.27 -4.91
C HIS A 131 -13.08 18.75 -6.00
N GLY A 132 -13.10 19.42 -7.16
CA GLY A 132 -13.85 18.94 -8.33
C GLY A 132 -13.41 17.55 -8.82
N LEU A 133 -12.22 17.05 -8.45
CA LEU A 133 -11.75 15.71 -8.83
C LEU A 133 -12.54 14.60 -8.14
N TRP A 134 -13.18 14.85 -6.98
CA TRP A 134 -14.01 13.83 -6.32
C TRP A 134 -15.12 13.28 -7.19
N LYS A 135 -15.76 14.14 -7.99
CA LYS A 135 -16.73 13.69 -8.99
C LYS A 135 -16.11 12.70 -9.97
N LYS A 136 -14.89 12.99 -10.43
CA LYS A 136 -14.19 12.14 -11.42
C LYS A 136 -13.75 10.80 -10.85
N LEU A 137 -13.54 10.69 -9.53
CA LEU A 137 -13.03 9.49 -8.86
C LEU A 137 -14.13 8.60 -8.27
N SER A 138 -15.34 9.11 -8.14
CA SER A 138 -16.46 8.34 -7.58
C SER A 138 -16.98 7.29 -8.56
N ARG A 139 -17.07 6.04 -8.09
CA ARG A 139 -17.53 4.91 -8.90
C ARG A 139 -18.42 4.00 -8.08
N GLU A 140 -19.36 3.37 -8.77
CA GLU A 140 -20.15 2.25 -8.27
C GLU A 140 -19.80 1.01 -9.10
N VAL A 141 -19.83 -0.18 -8.49
CA VAL A 141 -19.68 -1.41 -9.27
C VAL A 141 -20.97 -1.65 -10.06
N SER A 142 -20.85 -2.05 -11.32
CA SER A 142 -22.03 -2.25 -12.18
C SER A 142 -22.95 -3.36 -11.64
N SER A 143 -24.25 -3.31 -11.98
CA SER A 143 -25.20 -4.38 -11.60
C SER A 143 -24.74 -5.76 -12.09
N SER A 144 -24.07 -5.82 -13.25
CA SER A 144 -23.52 -7.06 -13.80
C SER A 144 -22.50 -7.74 -12.88
N VAL A 145 -21.78 -6.99 -12.05
CA VAL A 145 -20.83 -7.54 -11.06
C VAL A 145 -21.60 -8.22 -9.92
N HIS A 146 -22.75 -7.67 -9.53
CA HIS A 146 -23.62 -8.27 -8.52
C HIS A 146 -24.39 -9.48 -9.05
N ASP A 147 -24.92 -9.38 -10.27
CA ASP A 147 -25.75 -10.44 -10.88
C ASP A 147 -24.92 -11.65 -11.32
N HIS A 148 -23.70 -11.40 -11.82
CA HIS A 148 -22.81 -12.41 -12.42
C HIS A 148 -21.34 -12.24 -12.00
N PRO A 149 -21.01 -12.30 -10.70
CA PRO A 149 -19.65 -12.05 -10.19
C PRO A 149 -18.59 -12.97 -10.80
N GLU A 150 -18.96 -14.16 -11.27
CA GLU A 150 -18.07 -15.13 -11.93
C GLU A 150 -17.50 -14.64 -13.27
N LEU A 151 -18.11 -13.61 -13.88
CA LEU A 151 -17.66 -13.02 -15.14
C LEU A 151 -16.67 -11.86 -14.96
N HIS A 152 -16.42 -11.44 -13.72
CA HIS A 152 -15.64 -10.26 -13.40
C HIS A 152 -14.47 -10.60 -12.49
N THR A 153 -13.38 -9.86 -12.64
CA THR A 153 -12.34 -9.83 -11.61
C THR A 153 -12.65 -8.78 -10.55
N LEU A 154 -13.43 -7.74 -10.85
CA LEU A 154 -13.90 -6.76 -9.86
C LEU A 154 -14.86 -7.44 -8.88
N LEU A 155 -14.66 -7.19 -7.59
CA LEU A 155 -15.47 -7.76 -6.53
C LEU A 155 -16.72 -6.89 -6.28
N PRO A 156 -17.87 -7.50 -5.95
CA PRO A 156 -19.06 -6.76 -5.55
C PRO A 156 -18.79 -5.86 -4.34
N LEU A 157 -19.31 -4.63 -4.37
CA LEU A 157 -19.24 -3.67 -3.28
C LEU A 157 -20.65 -3.14 -2.98
N PRO A 158 -21.08 -3.08 -1.71
CA PRO A 158 -22.46 -2.75 -1.36
C PRO A 158 -22.86 -1.30 -1.62
N VAL A 159 -21.91 -0.37 -1.71
CA VAL A 159 -22.15 1.06 -1.93
C VAL A 159 -21.09 1.67 -2.85
N PRO A 160 -21.31 2.87 -3.40
CA PRO A 160 -20.27 3.61 -4.12
C PRO A 160 -18.95 3.74 -3.36
N GLY A 161 -17.86 3.79 -4.10
CA GLY A 161 -16.51 3.99 -3.58
C GLY A 161 -15.75 5.08 -4.33
N MET A 162 -14.51 5.29 -3.91
CA MET A 162 -13.55 6.17 -4.57
C MET A 162 -12.40 5.33 -5.09
N ILE A 163 -12.07 5.48 -6.38
CA ILE A 163 -10.90 4.82 -6.97
C ILE A 163 -9.72 5.80 -7.01
N PRO A 164 -8.46 5.33 -6.96
CA PRO A 164 -7.33 6.22 -7.12
C PRO A 164 -7.36 6.91 -8.48
N GLY A 165 -7.72 6.24 -9.57
CA GLY A 165 -7.84 6.84 -10.90
C GLY A 165 -6.97 6.16 -11.98
N SER A 166 -7.25 6.46 -13.25
CA SER A 166 -6.54 5.95 -14.43
C SER A 166 -6.51 4.41 -14.51
N ARG A 167 -5.35 3.78 -14.28
CA ARG A 167 -5.12 2.32 -14.27
C ARG A 167 -5.72 1.63 -13.04
N PHE A 168 -5.87 2.37 -11.95
CA PHE A 168 -6.36 1.87 -10.67
C PHE A 168 -7.89 1.99 -10.64
N ARG A 169 -8.56 0.93 -11.09
CA ARG A 169 -10.01 0.85 -11.37
C ARG A 169 -10.70 -0.04 -10.35
N GLU A 170 -10.30 0.13 -9.10
CA GLU A 170 -10.84 -0.56 -7.92
C GLU A 170 -10.54 0.27 -6.67
N VAL A 171 -11.31 0.05 -5.60
CA VAL A 171 -10.99 0.58 -4.28
C VAL A 171 -9.71 -0.09 -3.79
N TYR A 172 -8.76 0.69 -3.32
CA TYR A 172 -7.51 0.23 -2.68
C TYR A 172 -7.55 0.53 -1.19
N TYR A 173 -6.93 -0.34 -0.40
CA TYR A 173 -7.05 -0.26 1.05
C TYR A 173 -6.35 0.95 1.65
N TRP A 174 -5.02 0.98 1.72
CA TRP A 174 -4.34 2.03 2.48
C TRP A 174 -4.53 3.43 1.88
N ASP A 175 -4.66 3.50 0.54
CA ASP A 175 -4.91 4.73 -0.22
C ASP A 175 -6.21 5.41 0.22
N SER A 176 -7.20 4.62 0.63
CA SER A 176 -8.49 5.09 1.12
C SER A 176 -8.38 5.99 2.35
N TYR A 177 -7.30 5.86 3.14
CA TYR A 177 -7.11 6.70 4.33
C TYR A 177 -6.94 8.16 3.93
N TRP A 178 -6.03 8.47 3.01
CA TRP A 178 -5.81 9.84 2.55
C TRP A 178 -6.97 10.37 1.72
N VAL A 179 -7.67 9.50 0.98
CA VAL A 179 -8.93 9.86 0.32
C VAL A 179 -9.96 10.32 1.35
N ILE A 180 -10.17 9.55 2.43
CA ILE A 180 -11.08 9.93 3.53
C ILE A 180 -10.64 11.25 4.17
N ARG A 181 -9.36 11.45 4.44
CA ARG A 181 -8.86 12.72 5.00
C ARG A 181 -9.24 13.92 4.12
N GLY A 182 -9.12 13.77 2.80
CA GLY A 182 -9.54 14.80 1.84
C GLY A 182 -11.04 15.02 1.75
N LEU A 183 -11.82 13.93 1.77
CA LEU A 183 -13.29 13.99 1.78
C LEU A 183 -13.79 14.73 3.03
N LEU A 184 -13.19 14.46 4.20
CA LEU A 184 -13.52 15.15 5.44
C LEU A 184 -13.15 16.65 5.37
N ALA A 185 -12.03 17.01 4.72
CA ALA A 185 -11.70 18.41 4.44
C ALA A 185 -12.71 19.07 3.48
N SER A 186 -13.24 18.28 2.54
CA SER A 186 -14.27 18.64 1.56
C SER A 186 -15.71 18.56 2.09
N LYS A 187 -15.92 18.24 3.38
CA LYS A 187 -17.24 18.07 4.02
C LYS A 187 -18.08 16.90 3.49
N MET A 188 -17.45 15.96 2.79
CA MET A 188 -18.10 14.79 2.19
C MET A 188 -18.06 13.58 3.16
N HIS A 189 -18.79 13.70 4.27
CA HIS A 189 -18.76 12.72 5.36
C HIS A 189 -19.44 11.38 5.02
N GLU A 190 -20.53 11.40 4.26
CA GLU A 190 -21.25 10.17 3.85
C GLU A 190 -20.44 9.39 2.83
N THR A 191 -19.79 10.10 1.90
CA THR A 191 -18.87 9.48 0.95
C THR A 191 -17.68 8.82 1.67
N ALA A 192 -17.13 9.46 2.71
CA ALA A 192 -16.07 8.86 3.53
C ALA A 192 -16.54 7.59 4.26
N LYS A 193 -17.76 7.60 4.81
CA LYS A 193 -18.40 6.45 5.46
C LYS A 193 -18.69 5.30 4.48
N ALA A 194 -19.04 5.61 3.23
CA ALA A 194 -19.26 4.61 2.19
C ALA A 194 -17.98 3.81 1.88
N ILE A 195 -16.81 4.48 1.83
CA ILE A 195 -15.52 3.81 1.65
C ILE A 195 -15.27 2.80 2.78
N VAL A 196 -15.43 3.20 4.04
CA VAL A 196 -15.28 2.28 5.19
C VAL A 196 -16.28 1.13 5.13
N THR A 197 -17.52 1.39 4.71
CA THR A 197 -18.54 0.34 4.54
C THR A 197 -18.13 -0.72 3.53
N ASN A 198 -17.54 -0.31 2.41
CA ASN A 198 -17.01 -1.23 1.41
C ASN A 198 -15.83 -2.06 1.94
N LEU A 199 -14.89 -1.43 2.66
CA LEU A 199 -13.75 -2.13 3.25
C LEU A 199 -14.18 -3.15 4.31
N ILE A 200 -15.16 -2.81 5.16
CA ILE A 200 -15.76 -3.75 6.13
C ILE A 200 -16.44 -4.92 5.40
N SER A 201 -17.18 -4.67 4.31
CA SER A 201 -17.83 -5.73 3.53
C SER A 201 -16.82 -6.72 2.94
N LEU A 202 -15.67 -6.22 2.44
CA LEU A 202 -14.59 -7.08 1.97
C LEU A 202 -13.98 -7.89 3.12
N LEU A 203 -13.71 -7.24 4.26
CA LEU A 203 -13.18 -7.89 5.45
C LEU A 203 -14.12 -8.99 5.98
N ASP A 204 -15.43 -8.73 6.02
CA ASP A 204 -16.43 -9.70 6.47
C ASP A 204 -16.41 -10.95 5.57
N THR A 205 -16.27 -10.74 4.26
CA THR A 205 -16.25 -11.81 3.24
C THR A 205 -14.94 -12.60 3.24
N TYR A 206 -13.79 -11.92 3.26
CA TYR A 206 -12.48 -12.53 3.01
C TYR A 206 -11.63 -12.76 4.27
N GLY A 207 -12.02 -12.16 5.39
CA GLY A 207 -11.33 -12.30 6.68
C GLY A 207 -10.42 -11.12 7.04
N TYR A 208 -10.09 -10.27 6.08
CA TYR A 208 -9.19 -9.13 6.21
C TYR A 208 -9.45 -8.15 5.07
N VAL A 209 -8.99 -6.91 5.19
CA VAL A 209 -9.13 -5.94 4.09
C VAL A 209 -8.14 -6.27 2.98
N LEU A 210 -8.63 -6.41 1.76
CA LEU A 210 -7.82 -6.77 0.59
C LEU A 210 -6.98 -5.58 0.10
N ASN A 211 -5.86 -5.84 -0.58
CA ASN A 211 -5.07 -4.81 -1.27
C ASN A 211 -5.94 -3.89 -2.14
N GLY A 212 -6.81 -4.50 -2.95
CA GLY A 212 -7.89 -3.81 -3.64
C GLY A 212 -9.03 -4.75 -3.99
N ALA A 213 -10.15 -4.21 -4.45
CA ALA A 213 -11.40 -4.94 -4.69
C ALA A 213 -11.38 -5.79 -5.98
N ARG A 214 -10.33 -6.60 -6.20
CA ARG A 214 -10.21 -7.52 -7.34
C ARG A 214 -9.89 -8.95 -6.88
N ALA A 215 -10.38 -9.95 -7.61
CA ALA A 215 -10.20 -11.38 -7.30
C ALA A 215 -8.72 -11.81 -7.24
N TYR A 216 -7.82 -11.13 -7.96
CA TYR A 216 -6.37 -11.40 -7.90
C TYR A 216 -5.66 -10.75 -6.70
N TYR A 217 -6.38 -9.97 -5.90
CA TYR A 217 -5.92 -9.38 -4.63
C TYR A 217 -6.41 -10.12 -3.39
N THR A 218 -7.27 -11.15 -3.52
CA THR A 218 -7.79 -11.95 -2.38
C THR A 218 -6.75 -12.83 -1.66
N ASN A 219 -5.47 -12.66 -1.99
CA ASN A 219 -4.35 -13.39 -1.39
C ASN A 219 -3.43 -12.49 -0.56
N ARG A 220 -3.72 -11.19 -0.47
CA ARG A 220 -2.88 -10.21 0.24
C ARG A 220 -3.67 -8.98 0.68
N SER A 221 -3.20 -8.36 1.76
CA SER A 221 -3.75 -7.12 2.29
C SER A 221 -2.98 -5.89 1.77
N GLN A 222 -2.99 -4.81 2.56
CA GLN A 222 -2.21 -3.58 2.42
C GLN A 222 -2.00 -2.97 3.82
N PRO A 223 -1.19 -1.91 3.99
CA PRO A 223 -0.97 -1.30 5.31
C PRO A 223 -2.27 -1.01 6.08
N PRO A 224 -2.43 -1.51 7.33
CA PRO A 224 -3.73 -1.55 7.97
C PRO A 224 -4.15 -0.23 8.59
N LEU A 225 -4.97 0.53 7.87
CA LEU A 225 -5.41 1.88 8.25
C LEU A 225 -6.94 1.97 8.49
N LEU A 226 -7.69 0.87 8.45
CA LEU A 226 -9.16 0.90 8.63
C LEU A 226 -9.57 1.53 9.96
N SER A 227 -8.86 1.21 11.06
CA SER A 227 -9.15 1.81 12.38
C SER A 227 -8.99 3.33 12.36
N ALA A 228 -7.92 3.82 11.71
CA ALA A 228 -7.63 5.24 11.60
C ALA A 228 -8.64 5.96 10.70
N MET A 229 -9.14 5.30 9.65
CA MET A 229 -10.24 5.82 8.83
C MET A 229 -11.52 6.02 9.66
N VAL A 230 -11.91 5.00 10.43
CA VAL A 230 -13.08 5.08 11.33
C VAL A 230 -12.87 6.19 12.37
N TYR A 231 -11.66 6.30 12.92
CA TYR A 231 -11.32 7.30 13.94
C TYR A 231 -11.46 8.73 13.41
N GLU A 232 -10.95 9.00 12.21
CA GLU A 232 -11.02 10.32 11.60
C GLU A 232 -12.45 10.71 11.23
N ILE A 233 -13.27 9.76 10.75
CA ILE A 233 -14.70 10.01 10.50
C ILE A 233 -15.44 10.29 11.81
N TYR A 234 -15.27 9.42 12.82
CA TYR A 234 -15.92 9.59 14.12
C TYR A 234 -15.57 10.93 14.78
N ASN A 235 -14.31 11.32 14.79
CA ASN A 235 -13.89 12.60 15.37
C ASN A 235 -14.47 13.83 14.65
N ARG A 236 -14.95 13.67 13.41
CA ARG A 236 -15.61 14.73 12.65
C ARG A 236 -17.13 14.72 12.83
N THR A 237 -17.74 13.55 12.97
CA THR A 237 -19.20 13.38 12.89
C THR A 237 -19.86 13.00 14.22
N GLY A 238 -19.13 12.38 15.15
CA GLY A 238 -19.68 11.75 16.33
C GLY A 238 -20.51 10.50 16.05
N ASP A 239 -20.35 9.87 14.88
CA ASP A 239 -21.15 8.72 14.43
C ASP A 239 -20.83 7.44 15.22
N VAL A 240 -21.52 7.25 16.34
CA VAL A 240 -21.40 6.07 17.21
C VAL A 240 -21.85 4.79 16.51
N ASP A 241 -22.78 4.86 15.56
CA ASP A 241 -23.28 3.66 14.87
C ASP A 241 -22.24 3.12 13.88
N LEU A 242 -21.46 4.00 13.24
CA LEU A 242 -20.27 3.60 12.49
C LEU A 242 -19.27 2.86 13.40
N VAL A 243 -19.02 3.37 14.61
CA VAL A 243 -18.11 2.73 15.58
C VAL A 243 -18.61 1.34 15.98
N LYS A 244 -19.90 1.20 16.31
CA LYS A 244 -20.51 -0.10 16.65
C LYS A 244 -20.40 -1.11 15.51
N LYS A 245 -20.59 -0.66 14.26
CA LYS A 245 -20.44 -1.51 13.08
C LYS A 245 -18.98 -1.90 12.82
N ALA A 246 -18.05 -0.97 13.04
CA ALA A 246 -16.64 -1.17 12.73
C ALA A 246 -15.91 -2.03 13.76
N LEU A 247 -16.24 -1.92 15.05
CA LEU A 247 -15.48 -2.59 16.12
C LEU A 247 -15.32 -4.12 15.89
N PRO A 248 -16.38 -4.90 15.57
CA PRO A 248 -16.22 -6.33 15.28
C PRO A 248 -15.30 -6.61 14.08
N ALA A 249 -15.38 -5.79 13.03
CA ALA A 249 -14.53 -5.92 11.85
C ALA A 249 -13.06 -5.63 12.20
N LEU A 250 -12.79 -4.60 13.01
CA LEU A 250 -11.44 -4.25 13.45
C LEU A 250 -10.81 -5.35 14.32
N LEU A 251 -11.59 -6.00 15.20
CA LEU A 251 -11.12 -7.14 15.97
C LEU A 251 -10.69 -8.31 15.07
N LYS A 252 -11.45 -8.57 14.00
CA LYS A 252 -11.14 -9.60 13.01
C LYS A 252 -9.90 -9.25 12.18
N GLU A 253 -9.74 -7.97 11.80
CA GLU A 253 -8.51 -7.52 11.13
C GLU A 253 -7.27 -7.67 12.03
N TYR A 254 -7.40 -7.29 13.30
CA TYR A 254 -6.31 -7.44 14.27
C TYR A 254 -5.89 -8.90 14.43
N GLN A 255 -6.84 -9.84 14.43
CA GLN A 255 -6.56 -11.27 14.44
C GLN A 255 -5.82 -11.74 13.19
N PHE A 256 -6.16 -11.22 12.01
CA PHE A 256 -5.44 -11.51 10.78
C PHE A 256 -3.96 -11.08 10.88
N TRP A 257 -3.71 -9.84 11.28
CA TRP A 257 -2.34 -9.32 11.40
C TRP A 257 -1.53 -10.01 12.49
N ASN A 258 -2.16 -10.49 13.56
CA ASN A 258 -1.52 -11.27 14.63
C ASN A 258 -1.64 -12.80 14.44
N SER A 259 -1.93 -13.25 13.21
CA SER A 259 -1.91 -14.68 12.88
C SER A 259 -0.48 -15.20 12.76
N GLU A 260 -0.34 -16.53 12.81
CA GLU A 260 0.97 -17.21 12.83
C GLU A 260 1.91 -16.79 11.69
N ILE A 261 1.40 -16.53 10.48
CA ILE A 261 2.27 -16.20 9.33
C ILE A 261 2.83 -14.78 9.40
N HIS A 262 2.11 -13.87 10.04
CA HIS A 262 2.45 -12.46 10.14
C HIS A 262 3.24 -12.16 11.41
N THR A 263 3.13 -12.96 12.45
CA THR A 263 3.80 -12.73 13.74
C THR A 263 5.17 -13.42 13.83
N MET A 264 6.15 -12.69 14.36
CA MET A 264 7.49 -13.16 14.68
C MET A 264 7.83 -12.78 16.13
N ILE A 265 8.53 -13.65 16.83
CA ILE A 265 8.98 -13.41 18.20
C ILE A 265 10.45 -12.98 18.19
N ILE A 266 10.74 -11.82 18.77
CA ILE A 266 12.10 -11.32 19.00
C ILE A 266 12.43 -11.40 20.49
N HIS A 267 13.54 -12.03 20.83
CA HIS A 267 14.07 -12.06 22.19
C HIS A 267 15.11 -10.95 22.34
N ASP A 268 14.78 -9.90 23.09
CA ASP A 268 15.66 -8.73 23.23
C ASP A 268 16.87 -8.98 24.14
N ALA A 269 17.75 -7.98 24.24
CA ALA A 269 18.96 -8.05 25.05
C ALA A 269 18.71 -8.21 26.56
N GLU A 270 17.50 -7.89 27.04
CA GLU A 270 17.08 -8.02 28.44
C GLU A 270 16.33 -9.34 28.70
N ASN A 271 16.39 -10.28 27.75
CA ASN A 271 15.68 -11.54 27.76
C ASN A 271 14.14 -11.42 27.76
N CYS A 272 13.59 -10.33 27.21
CA CYS A 272 12.15 -10.16 27.03
C CYS A 272 11.72 -10.56 25.61
N ASN A 273 10.61 -11.30 25.51
CA ASN A 273 10.01 -11.67 24.22
C ASN A 273 9.05 -10.59 23.73
N HIS A 274 9.22 -10.20 22.47
CA HIS A 274 8.38 -9.23 21.78
C HIS A 274 7.74 -9.86 20.55
N SER A 275 6.41 -9.76 20.47
CA SER A 275 5.64 -10.19 19.30
C SER A 275 5.50 -9.02 18.32
N LEU A 276 6.05 -9.16 17.12
CA LEU A 276 6.07 -8.15 16.08
C LEU A 276 5.59 -8.72 14.76
N ASN A 277 5.15 -7.87 13.84
CA ASN A 277 4.49 -8.31 12.61
C ASN A 277 5.32 -8.01 11.37
N ARG A 278 5.12 -8.83 10.34
CA ARG A 278 5.69 -8.71 8.98
C ARG A 278 4.61 -8.76 7.91
N TYR A 279 4.93 -8.21 6.74
CA TYR A 279 4.15 -8.46 5.53
C TYR A 279 4.43 -9.88 5.03
N TYR A 280 3.37 -10.59 4.65
CA TYR A 280 3.42 -11.96 4.18
C TYR A 280 2.20 -12.26 3.30
N ALA A 281 2.35 -12.12 1.99
CA ALA A 281 1.29 -12.46 1.05
C ALA A 281 1.09 -13.98 0.96
N MET A 282 -0.15 -14.42 0.87
CA MET A 282 -0.53 -15.83 0.69
C MET A 282 -0.51 -16.22 -0.79
N TRP A 283 0.58 -15.91 -1.48
CA TRP A 283 0.76 -16.11 -2.92
C TRP A 283 2.21 -16.44 -3.26
N ASN A 284 2.45 -17.40 -4.15
CA ASN A 284 3.79 -17.83 -4.56
C ASN A 284 3.91 -18.11 -6.07
N LYS A 285 3.06 -17.45 -6.85
CA LYS A 285 3.06 -17.48 -8.33
C LYS A 285 3.30 -16.05 -8.85
N PRO A 286 3.59 -15.85 -10.14
CA PRO A 286 3.58 -14.50 -10.71
C PRO A 286 2.29 -13.76 -10.33
N ARG A 287 2.38 -12.48 -9.97
CA ARG A 287 1.17 -11.69 -9.67
C ARG A 287 0.38 -11.51 -10.96
N PRO A 288 -0.93 -11.83 -11.02
CA PRO A 288 -1.68 -11.77 -12.27
C PRO A 288 -1.57 -10.41 -12.99
N GLU A 289 -1.66 -9.31 -12.25
CA GLU A 289 -1.58 -7.93 -12.79
C GLU A 289 -0.19 -7.52 -13.32
N ALA A 290 0.83 -8.37 -13.12
CA ALA A 290 2.22 -8.16 -13.55
C ALA A 290 2.91 -9.47 -13.99
N SER A 291 2.14 -10.49 -14.41
CA SER A 291 2.60 -11.89 -14.50
C SER A 291 3.84 -12.06 -15.39
N ALA A 292 3.84 -11.46 -16.59
CA ALA A 292 4.98 -11.55 -17.49
C ALA A 292 6.24 -10.83 -16.98
N ILE A 293 6.08 -9.72 -16.25
CA ILE A 293 7.19 -8.98 -15.63
C ILE A 293 7.81 -9.82 -14.51
N ASP A 294 6.97 -10.39 -13.63
CA ASP A 294 7.39 -11.24 -12.53
C ASP A 294 8.12 -12.51 -13.07
N LYS A 295 7.57 -13.17 -14.10
CA LYS A 295 8.20 -14.32 -14.78
C LYS A 295 9.58 -13.95 -15.36
N ARG A 296 9.72 -12.75 -15.95
CA ARG A 296 10.99 -12.26 -16.50
C ARG A 296 12.03 -12.06 -15.41
N PHE A 297 11.68 -11.48 -14.27
CA PHE A 297 12.62 -11.34 -13.16
C PHE A 297 13.02 -12.70 -12.58
N ALA A 298 12.04 -13.61 -12.47
CA ALA A 298 12.26 -14.95 -11.97
C ALA A 298 13.06 -15.86 -12.92
N SER A 299 13.30 -15.45 -14.18
CA SER A 299 14.07 -16.23 -15.15
C SER A 299 15.54 -16.40 -14.75
N LYS A 300 16.05 -15.58 -13.82
CA LYS A 300 17.39 -15.73 -13.23
C LYS A 300 17.51 -16.98 -12.35
N PHE A 301 16.39 -17.47 -11.80
CA PHE A 301 16.37 -18.68 -10.99
C PHE A 301 16.18 -19.91 -11.88
N LEU A 302 16.94 -20.96 -11.59
CA LEU A 302 16.82 -22.23 -12.31
C LEU A 302 15.77 -23.14 -11.68
N ASN A 303 15.63 -23.09 -10.35
CA ASN A 303 14.76 -24.02 -9.62
C ASN A 303 13.38 -23.43 -9.31
N VAL A 304 12.37 -24.30 -9.27
CA VAL A 304 10.97 -23.90 -9.07
C VAL A 304 10.73 -23.32 -7.67
N ASN A 305 11.37 -23.85 -6.64
CA ASN A 305 11.20 -23.39 -5.26
C ASN A 305 11.73 -21.96 -5.06
N GLU A 306 12.88 -21.63 -5.64
CA GLU A 306 13.45 -20.27 -5.68
C GLU A 306 12.51 -19.30 -6.37
N LYS A 307 11.93 -19.71 -7.51
CA LYS A 307 10.93 -18.89 -8.21
C LYS A 307 9.70 -18.66 -7.34
N GLN A 308 9.16 -19.70 -6.71
CA GLN A 308 8.00 -19.60 -5.81
C GLN A 308 8.26 -18.68 -4.62
N LYS A 309 9.42 -18.85 -3.96
CA LYS A 309 9.84 -17.96 -2.88
C LYS A 309 9.94 -16.52 -3.37
N PHE A 310 10.62 -16.28 -4.48
CA PHE A 310 10.75 -14.94 -5.06
C PHE A 310 9.40 -14.32 -5.43
N TYR A 311 8.47 -15.09 -5.99
CA TYR A 311 7.11 -14.63 -6.25
C TYR A 311 6.36 -14.22 -4.97
N ARG A 312 6.57 -14.94 -3.87
CA ARG A 312 6.03 -14.54 -2.57
C ARG A 312 6.63 -13.25 -2.06
N GLU A 313 7.93 -13.04 -2.23
CA GLU A 313 8.57 -11.77 -1.88
C GLU A 313 7.99 -10.62 -2.71
N LEU A 314 7.77 -10.82 -4.01
CA LEU A 314 7.11 -9.84 -4.87
C LEU A 314 5.70 -9.50 -4.38
N ALA A 315 4.87 -10.51 -4.09
CA ALA A 315 3.51 -10.32 -3.60
C ALA A 315 3.46 -9.67 -2.22
N SER A 316 4.37 -10.04 -1.31
CA SER A 316 4.48 -9.45 0.03
C SER A 316 4.98 -8.01 -0.03
N THR A 317 5.80 -7.67 -1.02
CA THR A 317 6.19 -6.27 -1.25
C THR A 317 5.01 -5.44 -1.79
N ALA A 318 4.14 -6.02 -2.60
CA ALA A 318 2.89 -5.36 -2.99
C ALA A 318 1.93 -5.19 -1.80
N GLU A 319 1.94 -6.13 -0.85
CA GLU A 319 1.20 -6.00 0.42
C GLU A 319 1.73 -4.87 1.30
N SER A 320 3.02 -4.52 1.22
CA SER A 320 3.56 -3.40 1.99
C SER A 320 3.16 -2.02 1.44
N GLY A 321 2.61 -1.96 0.23
CA GLY A 321 2.36 -0.72 -0.51
C GLY A 321 3.61 -0.09 -1.12
N TRP A 322 4.81 -0.63 -0.85
CA TRP A 322 6.10 -0.12 -1.31
C TRP A 322 6.73 -0.99 -2.40
N ASP A 323 5.96 -1.36 -3.43
CA ASP A 323 6.41 -2.18 -4.57
C ASP A 323 6.96 -1.29 -5.71
N PHE A 324 8.26 -1.15 -5.92
CA PHE A 324 9.38 -1.73 -5.18
C PHE A 324 10.30 -0.63 -4.62
N SER A 325 11.13 -1.05 -3.66
CA SER A 325 12.11 -0.23 -2.95
C SER A 325 13.31 -1.08 -2.58
N THR A 326 14.51 -0.49 -2.57
CA THR A 326 15.72 -1.08 -2.00
C THR A 326 15.59 -1.44 -0.53
N ARG A 327 14.61 -0.85 0.18
CA ARG A 327 14.21 -1.21 1.56
C ARG A 327 14.04 -2.71 1.76
N TRP A 328 13.57 -3.40 0.73
CA TRP A 328 13.20 -4.82 0.78
C TRP A 328 14.29 -5.76 0.24
N MET A 329 15.46 -5.24 -0.15
CA MET A 329 16.48 -5.99 -0.90
C MET A 329 17.74 -6.19 -0.07
N ARG A 330 18.14 -7.45 0.17
CA ARG A 330 19.40 -7.76 0.89
C ARG A 330 20.62 -7.19 0.16
N ASN A 331 20.55 -7.11 -1.16
CA ASN A 331 21.49 -6.41 -2.01
C ASN A 331 20.73 -5.37 -2.86
N PRO A 332 20.85 -4.06 -2.56
CA PRO A 332 20.14 -2.99 -3.27
C PRO A 332 20.33 -2.96 -4.79
N SER A 333 21.41 -3.55 -5.31
CA SER A 333 21.69 -3.60 -6.75
C SER A 333 21.07 -4.82 -7.45
N GLU A 334 20.55 -5.79 -6.69
CA GLU A 334 20.01 -7.05 -7.21
C GLU A 334 18.55 -7.21 -6.82
N PHE A 335 17.64 -6.94 -7.76
CA PHE A 335 16.20 -7.07 -7.58
C PHE A 335 15.76 -8.47 -7.10
N THR A 336 16.49 -9.52 -7.51
CA THR A 336 16.22 -10.90 -7.07
C THR A 336 16.58 -11.17 -5.61
N SER A 337 17.17 -10.20 -4.91
CA SER A 337 17.47 -10.28 -3.47
C SER A 337 16.33 -9.73 -2.58
N LEU A 338 15.14 -9.49 -3.14
CA LEU A 338 13.93 -9.19 -2.36
C LEU A 338 13.73 -10.22 -1.25
N SER A 339 13.41 -9.73 -0.04
CA SER A 339 13.34 -10.52 1.19
C SER A 339 12.34 -9.94 2.20
N THR A 340 11.28 -9.32 1.70
CA THR A 340 10.20 -8.64 2.45
C THR A 340 9.64 -9.49 3.58
N THR A 341 9.44 -10.79 3.36
CA THR A 341 8.92 -11.73 4.37
C THR A 341 9.89 -11.98 5.54
N THR A 342 11.13 -11.51 5.43
CA THR A 342 12.15 -11.61 6.49
C THR A 342 12.50 -10.26 7.12
N ILE A 343 11.62 -9.27 6.98
CA ILE A 343 11.79 -7.94 7.55
C ILE A 343 10.60 -7.68 8.49
N LEU A 344 10.89 -7.17 9.69
CA LEU A 344 9.91 -6.57 10.58
C LEU A 344 9.86 -5.07 10.28
N PRO A 345 8.84 -4.60 9.55
CA PRO A 345 8.78 -3.23 9.11
C PRO A 345 8.32 -2.33 10.27
N VAL A 346 9.04 -1.23 10.49
CA VAL A 346 8.71 -0.27 11.55
C VAL A 346 7.33 0.36 11.35
N ASP A 347 6.97 0.65 10.10
CA ASP A 347 5.69 1.26 9.73
C ASP A 347 4.51 0.30 9.94
N LEU A 348 4.62 -0.96 9.53
CA LEU A 348 3.57 -1.97 9.79
C LEU A 348 3.25 -2.07 11.29
N ASN A 349 4.29 -2.15 12.12
CA ASN A 349 4.10 -2.25 13.56
C ASN A 349 3.55 -0.95 14.16
N ALA A 350 3.77 0.21 13.51
CA ALA A 350 3.18 1.47 13.93
C ALA A 350 1.69 1.52 13.56
N PHE A 351 1.31 0.99 12.40
CA PHE A 351 -0.09 0.85 11.99
C PHE A 351 -0.87 -0.10 12.91
N ILE A 352 -0.26 -1.22 13.32
CA ILE A 352 -0.90 -2.14 14.27
C ILE A 352 -0.98 -1.52 15.67
N LEU A 353 0.04 -0.78 16.10
CA LEU A 353 -0.04 0.00 17.35
C LEU A 353 -1.19 1.02 17.29
N ARG A 354 -1.37 1.69 16.14
CA ARG A 354 -2.49 2.61 15.96
C ARG A 354 -3.82 1.88 16.06
N MET A 355 -3.94 0.72 15.41
CA MET A 355 -5.13 -0.13 15.48
C MET A 355 -5.47 -0.54 16.91
N GLU A 356 -4.47 -0.92 17.71
CA GLU A 356 -4.69 -1.27 19.12
C GLU A 356 -5.25 -0.10 19.94
N LEU A 357 -4.68 1.10 19.77
CA LEU A 357 -5.15 2.31 20.44
C LEU A 357 -6.56 2.71 19.99
N ASP A 358 -6.84 2.65 18.69
CA ASP A 358 -8.14 2.99 18.12
C ASP A 358 -9.22 1.99 18.57
N ILE A 359 -8.93 0.68 18.58
CA ILE A 359 -9.86 -0.35 19.09
C ILE A 359 -10.18 -0.09 20.56
N ALA A 360 -9.17 0.21 21.38
CA ALA A 360 -9.41 0.53 22.78
C ALA A 360 -10.33 1.75 22.96
N PHE A 361 -10.11 2.79 22.15
CA PHE A 361 -10.94 3.99 22.14
C PHE A 361 -12.39 3.69 21.73
N PHE A 362 -12.59 2.93 20.65
CA PHE A 362 -13.92 2.53 20.17
C PHE A 362 -14.65 1.63 21.16
N ALA A 363 -13.94 0.69 21.78
CA ALA A 363 -14.49 -0.18 22.80
C ALA A 363 -15.04 0.62 23.99
N LYS A 364 -14.33 1.66 24.45
CA LYS A 364 -14.86 2.58 25.48
C LYS A 364 -16.12 3.33 25.03
N ILE A 365 -16.19 3.77 23.77
CA ILE A 365 -17.37 4.47 23.24
C ILE A 365 -18.62 3.57 23.27
N VAL A 366 -18.46 2.28 22.97
CA VAL A 366 -19.59 1.34 22.93
C VAL A 366 -19.88 0.64 24.27
N GLY A 367 -19.08 0.89 25.31
CA GLY A 367 -19.23 0.31 26.64
C GLY A 367 -18.60 -1.07 26.83
N GLU A 368 -17.69 -1.49 25.93
CA GLU A 368 -16.95 -2.76 25.99
C GLU A 368 -15.64 -2.59 26.77
N ASP A 369 -15.74 -2.35 28.08
CA ASP A 369 -14.61 -1.97 28.92
C ASP A 369 -13.48 -3.02 28.98
N ALA A 370 -13.81 -4.31 28.96
CA ALA A 370 -12.82 -5.39 28.97
C ALA A 370 -11.97 -5.38 27.69
N ILE A 371 -12.62 -5.23 26.52
CA ILE A 371 -11.90 -5.11 25.23
C ILE A 371 -10.98 -3.89 25.26
N ALA A 372 -11.46 -2.77 25.81
CA ALA A 372 -10.64 -1.57 25.91
C ALA A 372 -9.38 -1.79 26.75
N GLU A 373 -9.48 -2.46 27.90
CA GLU A 373 -8.34 -2.75 28.78
C GLU A 373 -7.33 -3.72 28.14
N ASP A 374 -7.82 -4.76 27.46
CA ASP A 374 -7.00 -5.72 26.74
C ASP A 374 -6.17 -5.03 25.64
N PHE A 375 -6.80 -4.18 24.84
CA PHE A 375 -6.14 -3.49 23.75
C PHE A 375 -5.22 -2.35 24.21
N LEU A 376 -5.51 -1.69 25.34
CA LEU A 376 -4.55 -0.80 25.99
C LEU A 376 -3.30 -1.57 26.44
N THR A 377 -3.47 -2.76 27.01
CA THR A 377 -2.37 -3.63 27.42
C THR A 377 -1.53 -4.09 26.22
N ALA A 378 -2.19 -4.47 25.11
CA ALA A 378 -1.52 -4.79 23.85
C ALA A 378 -0.70 -3.60 23.33
N SER A 379 -1.28 -2.40 23.29
CA SER A 379 -0.62 -1.18 22.83
C SER A 379 0.63 -0.83 23.66
N HIS A 380 0.56 -0.98 24.99
CA HIS A 380 1.71 -0.76 25.87
C HIS A 380 2.81 -1.80 25.63
N THR A 381 2.43 -3.06 25.40
CA THR A 381 3.37 -4.14 25.08
C THR A 381 4.10 -3.85 23.76
N ARG A 382 3.36 -3.45 22.72
CA ARG A 382 3.96 -3.10 21.43
C ARG A 382 4.82 -1.84 21.51
N LYS A 383 4.44 -0.82 22.29
CA LYS A 383 5.30 0.35 22.55
C LYS A 383 6.65 -0.06 23.15
N LYS A 384 6.67 -1.02 24.09
CA LYS A 384 7.94 -1.54 24.64
C LYS A 384 8.77 -2.21 23.55
N ALA A 385 8.14 -3.03 22.69
CA ALA A 385 8.83 -3.65 21.56
C ALA A 385 9.46 -2.63 20.59
N PHE A 386 8.81 -1.48 20.38
CA PHE A 386 9.39 -0.38 19.59
C PHE A 386 10.72 0.12 20.16
N ASN A 387 10.79 0.28 21.48
CA ASN A 387 11.99 0.75 22.16
C ASN A 387 13.11 -0.31 22.15
N SER A 388 12.75 -1.60 22.29
CA SER A 388 13.74 -2.69 22.33
C SER A 388 14.25 -3.11 20.95
N VAL A 389 13.39 -3.12 19.92
CA VAL A 389 13.70 -3.75 18.63
C VAL A 389 14.02 -2.74 17.54
N PHE A 390 13.19 -1.71 17.38
CA PHE A 390 13.27 -0.78 16.24
C PHE A 390 14.09 0.47 16.53
N TRP A 391 14.16 0.92 17.78
CA TRP A 391 14.90 2.15 18.11
C TRP A 391 16.41 1.97 17.90
N ASN A 392 17.02 2.90 17.18
CA ASN A 392 18.47 2.98 17.03
C ASN A 392 18.99 4.26 17.69
N GLU A 393 19.72 4.09 18.79
CA GLU A 393 20.18 5.20 19.62
C GLU A 393 21.19 6.12 18.91
N ASN A 394 22.06 5.55 18.08
CA ASN A 394 23.08 6.28 17.33
C ASN A 394 22.47 7.14 16.22
N MET A 395 21.47 6.60 15.53
CA MET A 395 20.77 7.32 14.45
C MET A 395 19.68 8.24 14.99
N GLY A 396 19.17 8.01 16.21
CA GLY A 396 18.09 8.78 16.81
C GLY A 396 16.76 8.66 16.07
N GLN A 397 16.50 7.48 15.51
CA GLN A 397 15.30 7.15 14.73
C GLN A 397 14.97 5.67 14.91
N TRP A 398 13.78 5.26 14.47
CA TRP A 398 13.44 3.85 14.36
C TRP A 398 13.91 3.29 13.02
N VAL A 399 14.21 2.00 12.96
CA VAL A 399 14.65 1.32 11.73
C VAL A 399 13.99 -0.06 11.64
N ASP A 400 13.81 -0.55 10.42
CA ASP A 400 13.35 -1.92 10.21
C ASP A 400 14.35 -2.92 10.81
N TYR A 401 13.83 -4.06 11.28
CA TYR A 401 14.64 -5.16 11.79
C TYR A 401 14.62 -6.34 10.82
N TRP A 402 15.79 -6.78 10.37
CA TRP A 402 15.92 -7.88 9.42
C TRP A 402 16.14 -9.20 10.17
N LEU A 403 15.26 -10.16 9.93
CA LEU A 403 15.36 -11.50 10.52
C LEU A 403 16.53 -12.28 9.90
N ASN A 404 17.04 -13.27 10.63
CA ASN A 404 18.03 -14.19 10.08
C ASN A 404 17.41 -15.07 8.98
N TYR A 405 18.22 -15.57 8.06
CA TYR A 405 17.73 -16.48 7.02
C TYR A 405 17.12 -17.73 7.64
N GLY A 406 15.93 -18.11 7.19
CA GLY A 406 15.21 -19.28 7.70
C GLY A 406 14.50 -19.06 9.03
N ALA A 407 14.32 -17.80 9.48
CA ALA A 407 13.51 -17.51 10.66
C ALA A 407 12.07 -18.01 10.51
N GLU A 408 11.63 -18.83 11.45
CA GLU A 408 10.28 -19.41 11.53
C GLU A 408 9.44 -18.68 12.61
N PRO A 409 8.12 -18.48 12.40
CA PRO A 409 7.26 -17.74 13.34
C PRO A 409 7.28 -18.20 14.80
N LYS A 410 7.50 -19.49 15.02
CA LYS A 410 7.42 -20.14 16.34
C LYS A 410 8.76 -20.19 17.08
N GLU A 411 9.84 -19.77 16.45
CA GLU A 411 11.18 -19.80 17.04
C GLU A 411 11.65 -18.38 17.36
N PRO A 412 11.75 -18.01 18.66
CA PRO A 412 12.26 -16.71 19.06
C PRO A 412 13.61 -16.42 18.42
N GLN A 413 13.71 -15.29 17.73
CA GLN A 413 14.96 -14.82 17.17
C GLN A 413 15.64 -13.90 18.17
N THR A 414 16.88 -14.20 18.54
CA THR A 414 17.68 -13.29 19.37
C THR A 414 17.87 -11.97 18.63
N TRP A 415 17.62 -10.86 19.33
CA TRP A 415 17.88 -9.53 18.82
C TRP A 415 19.38 -9.31 18.68
N GLU A 416 19.80 -8.82 17.52
CA GLU A 416 21.19 -8.46 17.28
C GLU A 416 21.28 -7.09 16.59
N ALA A 417 22.16 -6.21 17.07
CA ALA A 417 22.26 -4.85 16.56
C ALA A 417 22.59 -4.79 15.05
N GLN A 418 23.36 -5.76 14.53
CA GLN A 418 23.70 -5.85 13.10
C GLN A 418 22.49 -6.11 12.19
N ASN A 419 21.38 -6.60 12.74
CA ASN A 419 20.17 -6.91 12.00
C ASN A 419 19.25 -5.68 11.84
N GLN A 420 19.52 -4.59 12.54
CA GLN A 420 18.87 -3.32 12.27
C GLN A 420 19.30 -2.80 10.89
N ASN A 421 18.34 -2.28 10.12
CA ASN A 421 18.62 -1.70 8.81
C ASN A 421 19.53 -0.49 8.95
N GLN A 422 20.67 -0.50 8.25
CA GLN A 422 21.65 0.58 8.31
C GLN A 422 21.32 1.73 7.33
N ASN A 423 20.45 1.47 6.35
CA ASN A 423 20.02 2.48 5.39
C ASN A 423 18.86 3.31 5.95
N VAL A 424 18.81 4.59 5.57
CA VAL A 424 17.77 5.51 6.02
C VAL A 424 16.61 5.54 5.03
N PHE A 425 15.40 5.28 5.53
CA PHE A 425 14.15 5.34 4.77
C PHE A 425 13.17 6.27 5.49
N ALA A 426 12.28 6.90 4.75
CA ALA A 426 11.28 7.79 5.36
C ALA A 426 10.30 7.04 6.28
N SER A 427 10.11 5.73 6.09
CA SER A 427 9.35 4.86 7.01
C SER A 427 9.87 4.90 8.44
N ASN A 428 11.16 5.17 8.65
CA ASN A 428 11.81 5.30 9.96
C ASN A 428 11.14 6.36 10.86
N PHE A 429 10.48 7.34 10.25
CA PHE A 429 9.86 8.48 10.93
C PHE A 429 8.34 8.35 11.07
N VAL A 430 7.73 7.33 10.44
CA VAL A 430 6.28 7.07 10.53
C VAL A 430 5.79 6.89 11.97
N PRO A 431 6.55 6.33 12.94
CA PRO A 431 6.07 6.24 14.32
C PRO A 431 5.66 7.58 14.94
N LEU A 432 6.21 8.73 14.49
CA LEU A 432 5.75 10.05 14.94
C LEU A 432 4.25 10.31 14.69
N TRP A 433 3.65 9.61 13.75
CA TRP A 433 2.21 9.71 13.47
C TRP A 433 1.32 9.22 14.63
N ILE A 434 1.88 8.43 15.56
CA ILE A 434 1.16 7.94 16.74
C ILE A 434 1.32 8.93 17.90
N ASP A 435 0.21 9.35 18.49
CA ASP A 435 0.18 10.34 19.57
C ASP A 435 1.04 9.94 20.78
N LEU A 436 1.18 8.63 21.02
CA LEU A 436 2.02 8.04 22.07
C LEU A 436 3.52 8.37 21.93
N PHE A 437 3.99 8.64 20.70
CA PHE A 437 5.36 9.06 20.42
C PHE A 437 5.47 10.58 20.24
N ASN A 438 4.51 11.23 19.59
CA ASN A 438 4.59 12.69 19.38
C ASN A 438 4.32 13.54 20.64
N SER A 439 3.74 12.94 21.68
CA SER A 439 3.56 13.59 22.99
C SER A 439 4.85 13.65 23.82
N ASP A 440 5.86 12.85 23.47
CA ASP A 440 7.18 12.85 24.13
C ASP A 440 8.09 13.89 23.46
N THR A 441 8.16 15.09 24.04
CA THR A 441 8.87 16.23 23.43
C THR A 441 10.37 15.97 23.23
N PRO A 442 11.14 15.48 24.23
CA PRO A 442 12.55 15.12 24.03
C PRO A 442 12.78 14.10 22.90
N LEU A 443 11.93 13.06 22.82
CA LEU A 443 11.99 12.08 21.73
C LEU A 443 11.75 12.75 20.38
N VAL A 444 10.68 13.55 20.25
CA VAL A 444 10.36 14.27 19.02
C VAL A 444 11.50 15.19 18.59
N GLU A 445 12.11 15.93 19.50
CA GLU A 445 13.25 16.82 19.20
C GLU A 445 14.48 16.02 18.73
N LYS A 446 14.71 14.84 19.29
CA LYS A 446 15.78 13.93 18.85
C LYS A 446 15.50 13.41 17.43
N VAL A 447 14.30 12.90 17.19
CA VAL A 447 13.89 12.37 15.88
C VAL A 447 13.84 13.48 14.82
N THR A 448 13.42 14.69 15.19
CA THR A 448 13.40 15.86 14.28
C THR A 448 14.81 16.20 13.82
N ARG A 449 15.78 16.24 14.74
CA ARG A 449 17.20 16.45 14.38
C ARG A 449 17.74 15.35 13.49
N SER A 450 17.39 14.09 13.80
CA SER A 450 17.74 12.94 12.96
C SER A 450 17.21 13.12 11.53
N LEU A 451 15.92 13.43 11.37
CA LEU A 451 15.29 13.68 10.07
C LEU A 451 15.99 14.82 9.31
N GLN A 452 16.28 15.94 9.97
CA GLN A 452 16.97 17.07 9.34
C GLN A 452 18.38 16.72 8.86
N SER A 453 19.09 15.87 9.61
CA SER A 453 20.45 15.42 9.27
C SER A 453 20.50 14.20 8.34
N SER A 454 19.36 13.53 8.10
CA SER A 454 19.28 12.26 7.37
C SER A 454 19.60 12.36 5.88
N GLY A 455 19.47 13.54 5.29
CA GLY A 455 19.49 13.74 3.84
C GLY A 455 18.15 13.52 3.14
N LEU A 456 17.11 13.05 3.85
CA LEU A 456 15.77 12.86 3.26
C LEU A 456 15.04 14.19 3.00
N LEU A 457 15.34 15.25 3.75
CA LEU A 457 14.70 16.55 3.54
C LEU A 457 15.27 17.26 2.31
N CYS A 458 14.53 17.24 1.21
CA CYS A 458 14.91 17.84 -0.06
C CYS A 458 14.14 19.14 -0.35
N ALA A 459 14.35 19.72 -1.52
CA ALA A 459 13.78 21.01 -1.91
C ALA A 459 12.24 20.98 -2.04
N ALA A 460 11.68 19.83 -2.39
CA ALA A 460 10.24 19.65 -2.65
C ALA A 460 9.55 18.68 -1.68
N GLY A 461 10.17 18.32 -0.56
CA GLY A 461 9.59 17.45 0.46
C GLY A 461 10.58 16.40 0.97
N ILE A 462 10.06 15.30 1.50
CA ILE A 462 10.82 14.17 2.05
C ILE A 462 11.06 13.12 0.96
N ALA A 463 12.31 12.78 0.67
CA ALA A 463 12.65 11.64 -0.18
C ALA A 463 12.24 10.33 0.48
N THR A 464 11.87 9.33 -0.32
CA THR A 464 11.46 8.00 0.19
C THR A 464 12.63 7.22 0.79
N SER A 465 13.79 7.32 0.13
CA SER A 465 15.08 6.75 0.55
C SER A 465 16.21 7.67 0.07
N LEU A 466 17.46 7.28 0.32
CA LEU A 466 18.65 7.97 -0.20
C LEU A 466 19.26 7.28 -1.43
N THR A 467 18.70 6.14 -1.86
CA THR A 467 19.27 5.33 -2.94
C THR A 467 18.53 5.58 -4.25
N ASN A 468 19.25 6.05 -5.27
CA ASN A 468 18.68 6.21 -6.61
C ASN A 468 18.74 4.89 -7.39
N SER A 469 17.78 4.00 -7.13
CA SER A 469 17.72 2.64 -7.68
C SER A 469 16.96 2.54 -9.01
N GLY A 470 16.20 3.56 -9.38
CA GLY A 470 15.20 3.51 -10.45
C GLY A 470 13.88 2.83 -10.06
N HIS A 471 13.76 2.30 -8.84
CA HIS A 471 12.48 1.86 -8.29
C HIS A 471 11.63 3.05 -7.82
N GLN A 472 10.31 2.85 -7.77
CA GLN A 472 9.40 3.97 -7.52
C GLN A 472 9.34 4.41 -6.05
N TRP A 473 9.60 3.52 -5.11
CA TRP A 473 9.66 3.81 -3.67
C TRP A 473 11.11 4.00 -3.21
N ASP A 474 11.86 4.80 -3.97
CA ASP A 474 13.26 5.14 -3.73
C ASP A 474 13.55 6.57 -4.22
N PHE A 475 14.73 7.10 -3.89
CA PHE A 475 15.19 8.40 -4.39
C PHE A 475 15.14 8.45 -5.93
N PRO A 476 14.72 9.58 -6.55
CA PRO A 476 14.39 10.88 -5.96
C PRO A 476 12.90 11.06 -5.65
N ASN A 477 12.11 9.99 -5.58
CA ASN A 477 10.67 10.12 -5.42
C ASN A 477 10.30 10.43 -3.96
N GLY A 478 9.32 11.31 -3.79
CA GLY A 478 8.55 11.50 -2.57
C GLY A 478 7.08 11.16 -2.81
N TRP A 479 6.43 10.61 -1.79
CA TRP A 479 5.05 10.12 -1.83
C TRP A 479 4.19 10.80 -0.78
N ALA A 480 3.02 11.32 -1.19
CA ALA A 480 2.10 12.07 -0.34
C ALA A 480 1.79 11.37 1.01
N PRO A 481 1.49 10.05 1.04
CA PRO A 481 1.35 9.29 2.28
C PRO A 481 2.38 9.57 3.37
N ILE A 482 3.65 9.56 2.98
CA ILE A 482 4.79 9.64 3.90
C ILE A 482 5.05 11.10 4.29
N GLN A 483 4.85 12.04 3.37
CA GLN A 483 4.88 13.47 3.72
C GLN A 483 3.88 13.75 4.83
N HIS A 484 2.64 13.32 4.61
CA HIS A 484 1.51 13.59 5.50
C HIS A 484 1.71 12.99 6.89
N MET A 485 2.04 11.70 6.98
CA MET A 485 2.23 11.03 8.28
C MET A 485 3.34 11.68 9.13
N ILE A 486 4.48 12.02 8.51
CA ILE A 486 5.60 12.64 9.22
C ILE A 486 5.27 14.08 9.61
N VAL A 487 4.72 14.87 8.68
CA VAL A 487 4.31 16.26 8.94
C VAL A 487 3.26 16.31 10.04
N GLU A 488 2.25 15.45 10.00
CA GLU A 488 1.19 15.39 11.00
C GLU A 488 1.75 15.05 12.38
N GLY A 489 2.64 14.05 12.48
CA GLY A 489 3.29 13.69 13.73
C GLY A 489 4.11 14.83 14.33
N LEU A 490 4.96 15.48 13.52
CA LEU A 490 5.74 16.64 13.95
C LEU A 490 4.85 17.83 14.34
N TRP A 491 3.78 18.08 13.58
CA TRP A 491 2.86 19.19 13.79
C TRP A 491 2.03 19.06 15.07
N ARG A 492 1.61 17.84 15.41
CA ARG A 492 0.82 17.55 16.62
C ARG A 492 1.67 17.58 17.91
N SER A 493 2.99 17.51 17.80
CA SER A 493 3.89 17.57 18.95
C SER A 493 3.88 18.94 19.66
N ALA A 494 4.28 18.95 20.94
CA ALA A 494 4.46 20.20 21.69
C ALA A 494 5.75 20.96 21.30
N SER A 495 6.72 20.30 20.66
CA SER A 495 7.99 20.92 20.25
C SER A 495 7.75 22.05 19.24
N ILE A 496 8.33 23.22 19.51
CA ILE A 496 8.21 24.38 18.62
C ILE A 496 9.05 24.15 17.36
N GLU A 497 10.23 23.56 17.53
CA GLU A 497 11.18 23.21 16.48
C GLU A 497 10.58 22.20 15.52
N ALA A 498 9.98 21.11 16.05
CA ALA A 498 9.31 20.11 15.23
C ALA A 498 8.16 20.70 14.42
N ARG A 499 7.33 21.57 15.02
CA ARG A 499 6.24 22.27 14.32
C ARG A 499 6.74 23.21 13.22
N LYS A 500 7.89 23.85 13.39
CA LYS A 500 8.54 24.65 12.33
C LYS A 500 8.99 23.77 11.16
N VAL A 501 9.61 22.62 11.45
CA VAL A 501 10.03 21.65 10.42
C VAL A 501 8.82 21.08 9.69
N ALA A 502 7.75 20.71 10.41
CA ALA A 502 6.51 20.24 9.82
C ALA A 502 5.93 21.26 8.82
N ARG A 503 5.88 22.53 9.20
CA ARG A 503 5.42 23.63 8.33
C ARG A 503 6.29 23.77 7.08
N ASP A 504 7.61 23.78 7.24
CA ASP A 504 8.55 23.90 6.12
C ASP A 504 8.37 22.74 5.11
N ILE A 505 8.25 21.51 5.60
CA ILE A 505 8.01 20.33 4.75
C ILE A 505 6.67 20.46 4.01
N ALA A 506 5.59 20.82 4.73
CA ALA A 506 4.26 21.00 4.13
C ALA A 506 4.26 22.09 3.04
N GLU A 507 4.89 23.24 3.30
CA GLU A 507 4.99 24.34 2.34
C GLU A 507 5.80 23.94 1.10
N ARG A 508 6.91 23.20 1.26
CA ARG A 508 7.69 22.67 0.13
C ARG A 508 6.88 21.70 -0.72
N TRP A 509 6.22 20.75 -0.07
CA TRP A 509 5.41 19.74 -0.74
C TRP A 509 4.25 20.37 -1.51
N ILE A 510 3.42 21.18 -0.84
CA ILE A 510 2.26 21.84 -1.45
C ILE A 510 2.70 22.73 -2.62
N ARG A 511 3.80 23.49 -2.48
CA ARG A 511 4.34 24.32 -3.56
C ARG A 511 4.79 23.48 -4.75
N ALA A 512 5.49 22.38 -4.53
CA ALA A 512 5.93 21.49 -5.61
C ALA A 512 4.73 20.89 -6.36
N ASN A 513 3.71 20.47 -5.63
CA ASN A 513 2.46 19.96 -6.17
C ASN A 513 1.74 21.02 -7.02
N TYR A 514 1.58 22.24 -6.48
CA TYR A 514 0.96 23.36 -7.17
C TYR A 514 1.69 23.70 -8.48
N VAL A 515 3.03 23.82 -8.44
CA VAL A 515 3.82 24.16 -9.63
C VAL A 515 3.72 23.07 -10.70
N ALA A 516 3.76 21.80 -10.31
CA ALA A 516 3.56 20.69 -11.25
C ALA A 516 2.15 20.70 -11.84
N TYR A 517 1.12 20.94 -11.00
CA TYR A 517 -0.26 21.03 -11.44
C TYR A 517 -0.45 22.16 -12.45
N LYS A 518 0.07 23.37 -12.18
CA LYS A 518 0.00 24.50 -13.13
C LYS A 518 0.68 24.22 -14.46
N LYS A 519 1.72 23.39 -14.49
CA LYS A 519 2.42 22.99 -15.72
C LYS A 519 1.68 21.92 -16.52
N THR A 520 0.99 21.01 -15.84
CA THR A 520 0.52 19.74 -16.44
C THR A 520 -1.01 19.60 -16.48
N GLY A 521 -1.73 20.39 -15.68
CA GLY A 521 -3.18 20.30 -15.51
C GLY A 521 -3.65 19.10 -14.68
N THR A 522 -2.75 18.37 -14.02
CA THR A 522 -3.10 17.18 -13.23
C THR A 522 -2.21 17.03 -12.00
N MET A 523 -2.74 16.32 -10.99
CA MET A 523 -1.95 15.76 -9.89
C MET A 523 -1.27 14.45 -10.35
N HIS A 524 -0.09 14.14 -9.81
CA HIS A 524 0.80 13.04 -10.29
C HIS A 524 1.22 12.10 -9.17
N GLU A 525 1.08 10.77 -9.36
CA GLU A 525 1.24 9.70 -8.34
C GLU A 525 2.38 9.88 -7.30
N LYS A 526 3.49 10.47 -7.74
CA LYS A 526 4.68 10.76 -6.93
C LYS A 526 5.40 11.97 -7.53
N TYR A 527 6.22 12.63 -6.72
CA TYR A 527 6.95 13.83 -7.12
C TYR A 527 8.45 13.63 -6.97
N ASN A 528 9.24 14.27 -7.86
CA ASN A 528 10.68 14.33 -7.68
C ASN A 528 10.98 15.38 -6.60
N VAL A 529 11.51 14.94 -5.45
CA VAL A 529 11.72 15.85 -4.32
C VAL A 529 12.98 16.70 -4.43
N GLU A 530 13.87 16.41 -5.39
CA GLU A 530 15.05 17.24 -5.65
C GLU A 530 14.68 18.61 -6.23
N LYS A 531 13.58 18.68 -6.99
CA LYS A 531 13.21 19.87 -7.76
C LYS A 531 11.73 20.18 -7.66
N CYS A 532 11.43 21.42 -7.30
CA CYS A 532 10.06 21.91 -7.19
C CYS A 532 9.33 21.85 -8.56
N GLY A 533 8.17 21.19 -8.58
CA GLY A 533 7.30 21.14 -9.74
C GLY A 533 7.66 20.09 -10.79
N GLU A 534 8.46 19.09 -10.44
CA GLU A 534 8.72 17.89 -11.24
C GLU A 534 7.98 16.68 -10.64
N TYR A 535 7.34 15.88 -11.49
CA TYR A 535 6.73 14.61 -11.07
C TYR A 535 7.77 13.48 -11.12
N GLY A 536 7.55 12.46 -10.31
CA GLY A 536 8.46 11.33 -10.18
C GLY A 536 8.29 10.27 -11.28
N ALA A 537 9.23 9.34 -11.34
CA ALA A 537 9.28 8.28 -12.34
C ALA A 537 9.74 6.94 -11.72
N GLY A 538 9.99 5.93 -12.54
CA GLY A 538 10.47 4.62 -12.10
C GLY A 538 9.35 3.66 -11.69
N GLY A 539 9.75 2.42 -11.38
CA GLY A 539 8.84 1.30 -11.15
C GLY A 539 8.56 0.47 -12.42
N ILE A 540 7.55 -0.40 -12.34
CA ILE A 540 7.22 -1.37 -13.40
C ILE A 540 6.09 -0.91 -14.34
N TYR A 541 5.54 0.29 -14.11
CA TYR A 541 4.47 0.87 -14.91
C TYR A 541 4.69 2.39 -15.08
N ARG A 542 4.00 2.99 -16.06
CA ARG A 542 4.10 4.43 -16.32
C ARG A 542 3.48 5.24 -15.18
N PRO A 543 4.02 6.42 -14.82
CA PRO A 543 3.42 7.29 -13.81
C PRO A 543 1.93 7.54 -14.06
N GLN A 544 1.11 7.44 -13.01
CA GLN A 544 -0.35 7.60 -13.10
C GLN A 544 -0.78 9.04 -12.77
N VAL A 545 -1.89 9.46 -13.37
CA VAL A 545 -2.49 10.80 -13.24
C VAL A 545 -3.83 10.75 -12.52
N SER A 546 -4.25 11.89 -11.94
CA SER A 546 -5.53 12.03 -11.22
C SER A 546 -5.65 11.08 -10.04
N VAL A 547 -4.60 10.98 -9.21
CA VAL A 547 -4.56 9.97 -8.15
C VAL A 547 -5.14 10.52 -6.84
N GLY A 548 -6.31 10.00 -6.43
CA GLY A 548 -6.96 10.35 -5.14
C GLY A 548 -6.07 10.18 -3.90
N ARG A 549 -4.94 9.48 -4.02
CA ARG A 549 -3.86 9.34 -3.02
C ARG A 549 -3.20 10.65 -2.59
N MET A 550 -3.26 11.70 -3.40
CA MET A 550 -2.34 12.86 -3.27
C MET A 550 -3.00 14.21 -3.31
N GLU A 551 -4.29 14.23 -3.58
CA GLU A 551 -5.02 15.45 -3.82
C GLU A 551 -5.23 16.24 -2.51
N TRP A 552 -4.88 15.69 -1.34
CA TRP A 552 -5.49 16.11 -0.07
C TRP A 552 -4.59 16.20 1.16
N CYS A 553 -3.27 16.06 1.00
CA CYS A 553 -2.31 16.17 2.09
C CYS A 553 -1.92 17.62 2.37
#